data_AF-A0A2V6VH88-F1
#
_entry.id   AF-A0A2V6VH88-F1
#
_cell.length_a   1.000
_cell.length_b   1.000
_cell.length_c   1.000
_cell.angle_alpha   90.00
_cell.angle_beta   90.00
_cell.angle_gamma   90.00
#
_symmetry.space_group_name_H-M   'P 1'
#
loop_
_entity.id
_entity.type
_entity.pdbx_description
1 polymer ?
#
loop_
_entity_poly.entity_id
_entity_poly.type
_entity_poly.pdbx_seq_one_letter_code
_entity_poly.pdbx_strand_id
1 'polypeptide(L)'
;ICGLSRVIRSNAQAALEHVALWHERDISHSSVERVILPDSTILLDYLLDLTAFILEGLDVDPARMAENLDKSYGLVYSQRVLLKLTDAGLARQVAYEIVQRNAMRAWRERRSFLELLAAEPEVSGRLTADELKACFDPAWYLRHVDAIFKRIGLL
;
A
#
# COMPACT_ATOMS: atom_id res chain seq x y z
N ILE A 1 -1.48 16.60 12.84
CA ILE A 1 -0.35 16.12 11.99
C ILE A 1 -0.41 16.68 10.56
N CYS A 2 -1.32 16.22 9.68
CA CYS A 2 -1.31 16.59 8.25
C CYS A 2 -1.42 18.11 7.98
N GLY A 3 -2.23 18.84 8.75
CA GLY A 3 -2.37 20.30 8.61
C GLY A 3 -1.06 21.04 8.94
N LEU A 4 -0.45 20.73 10.08
CA LEU A 4 0.79 21.37 10.53
C LEU A 4 2.00 21.03 9.66
N SER A 5 2.04 19.84 9.04
CA SER A 5 3.05 19.51 8.02
C SER A 5 3.04 20.48 6.83
N ARG A 6 1.87 21.07 6.49
CA ARG A 6 1.79 22.10 5.45
C ARG A 6 2.50 23.38 5.87
N VAL A 7 2.40 23.77 7.14
CA VAL A 7 3.06 24.96 7.69
C VAL A 7 4.58 24.80 7.67
N ILE A 8 5.10 23.66 8.14
CA ILE A 8 6.54 23.37 8.10
C ILE A 8 7.08 23.42 6.66
N ARG A 9 6.34 22.84 5.70
CA ARG A 9 6.71 22.92 4.28
C ARG A 9 6.71 24.35 3.75
N SER A 10 5.73 25.18 4.11
CA SER A 10 5.70 26.60 3.71
C SER A 10 6.86 27.40 4.30
N ASN A 11 7.23 27.10 5.55
CA ASN A 11 8.39 27.74 6.20
C ASN A 11 9.70 27.38 5.49
N ALA A 12 9.83 26.16 4.96
CA ALA A 12 10.98 25.75 4.16
C ALA A 12 11.12 26.57 2.85
N GLN A 13 10.01 26.94 2.21
CA GLN A 13 10.03 27.84 1.04
C GLN A 13 10.56 29.22 1.42
N ALA A 14 10.08 29.80 2.51
CA ALA A 14 10.58 31.09 3.01
C ALA A 14 12.09 31.02 3.34
N ALA A 15 12.55 29.91 3.94
CA ALA A 15 13.97 29.69 4.20
C ALA A 15 14.82 29.62 2.90
N LEU A 16 14.30 29.03 1.82
CA LEU A 16 15.01 29.00 0.52
C LEU A 16 15.17 30.40 -0.07
N GLU A 17 14.17 31.28 0.12
CA GLU A 17 14.24 32.67 -0.33
C GLU A 17 15.30 33.49 0.41
N HIS A 18 15.78 33.04 1.57
CA HIS A 18 16.89 33.68 2.30
C HIS A 18 18.28 33.43 1.70
N VAL A 19 18.43 32.49 0.76
CA VAL A 19 19.78 32.04 0.33
C VAL A 19 20.51 33.08 -0.52
N ALA A 20 19.80 33.78 -1.40
CA ALA A 20 20.39 34.70 -2.37
C ALA A 20 20.59 36.13 -1.82
N LEU A 21 21.27 36.26 -0.67
CA LEU A 21 21.58 37.56 -0.07
C LEU A 21 22.58 38.36 -0.91
N TRP A 22 22.55 39.68 -0.77
CA TRP A 22 23.39 40.57 -1.57
C TRP A 22 24.78 40.77 -0.94
N HIS A 23 25.82 40.59 -1.77
CA HIS A 23 27.23 40.80 -1.41
C HIS A 23 27.65 40.01 -0.15
N GLU A 24 28.27 40.66 0.84
CA GLU A 24 28.74 40.00 2.07
C GLU A 24 27.60 39.61 3.02
N ARG A 25 26.45 40.31 2.93
CA ARG A 25 25.14 40.01 3.58
C ARG A 25 24.19 41.21 3.47
N ASP A 26 22.90 40.92 3.44
CA ASP A 26 21.83 41.85 3.86
C ASP A 26 21.02 41.22 5.03
N ILE A 27 20.13 42.00 5.66
CA ILE A 27 19.42 41.58 6.89
C ILE A 27 17.99 41.06 6.65
N SER A 28 17.54 40.93 5.39
CA SER A 28 16.15 40.58 5.05
C SER A 28 15.69 39.25 5.66
N HIS A 29 16.57 38.24 5.68
CA HIS A 29 16.33 36.94 6.28
C HIS A 29 15.96 37.02 7.77
N SER A 30 16.47 38.02 8.49
CA SER A 30 16.36 38.12 9.94
C SER A 30 14.91 38.29 10.42
N SER A 31 14.08 39.08 9.72
CA SER A 31 12.67 39.29 10.13
C SER A 31 11.83 38.03 9.95
N VAL A 32 12.08 37.29 8.88
CA VAL A 32 11.39 36.02 8.57
C VAL A 32 11.89 34.91 9.49
N GLU A 33 13.19 34.82 9.77
CA GLU A 33 13.79 33.83 10.70
C GLU A 33 13.21 33.92 12.12
N ARG A 34 12.86 35.13 12.58
CA ARG A 34 12.17 35.33 13.87
C ARG A 34 10.82 34.63 13.94
N VAL A 35 10.19 34.36 12.80
CA VAL A 35 8.93 33.61 12.69
C VAL A 35 9.23 32.15 12.39
N ILE A 36 9.91 31.88 11.28
CA ILE A 36 9.97 30.52 10.74
C ILE A 36 10.86 29.58 11.55
N LEU A 37 11.89 30.07 12.24
CA LEU A 37 12.76 29.20 13.05
C LEU A 37 12.06 28.69 14.32
N PRO A 38 11.51 29.54 15.20
CA PRO A 38 10.78 29.05 16.37
C PRO A 38 9.54 28.25 15.96
N ASP A 39 8.75 28.75 15.00
CA ASP A 39 7.53 28.06 14.59
C ASP A 39 7.84 26.68 14.01
N SER A 40 8.87 26.53 13.18
CA SER A 40 9.18 25.22 12.58
C SER A 40 9.72 24.22 13.58
N THR A 41 10.58 24.65 14.52
CA THR A 41 11.18 23.76 15.52
C THR A 41 10.15 23.34 16.57
N ILE A 42 9.33 24.27 17.08
CA ILE A 42 8.23 23.98 18.00
C ILE A 42 7.19 23.06 17.35
N LEU A 43 6.79 23.35 16.10
CA LEU A 43 5.81 22.52 15.41
C LEU A 43 6.35 21.12 15.11
N LEU A 44 7.62 21.00 14.74
CA LEU A 44 8.22 19.69 14.48
C LEU A 44 8.29 18.85 15.75
N ASP A 45 8.74 19.43 16.86
CA ASP A 45 8.79 18.77 18.18
C ASP A 45 7.40 18.25 18.58
N TYR A 46 6.40 19.13 18.55
CA TYR A 46 5.00 18.76 18.82
C TYR A 46 4.48 17.65 17.89
N LEU A 47 4.83 17.71 16.60
CA LEU A 47 4.40 16.69 15.64
C LEU A 47 5.05 15.34 15.88
N LEU A 48 6.32 15.30 16.28
CA LEU A 48 7.03 14.07 16.60
C LEU A 48 6.40 13.40 17.83
N ASP A 49 6.20 14.15 18.90
CA ASP A 49 5.58 13.66 20.14
C ASP A 49 4.15 13.15 19.88
N LEU A 50 3.32 13.97 19.21
CA LEU A 50 1.95 13.57 18.87
C LEU A 50 1.90 12.33 17.98
N THR A 51 2.83 12.20 17.03
CA THR A 51 2.89 11.02 16.16
C THR A 51 3.29 9.77 16.95
N ALA A 52 4.28 9.87 17.83
CA ALA A 52 4.69 8.77 18.70
C ALA A 52 3.54 8.31 19.60
N PHE A 53 2.84 9.25 20.25
CA PHE A 53 1.67 8.97 21.08
C PHE A 53 0.56 8.24 20.31
N ILE A 54 0.25 8.68 19.08
CA ILE A 54 -0.76 8.03 18.24
C ILE A 54 -0.33 6.61 17.85
N LEU A 55 0.94 6.41 17.50
CA LEU A 55 1.46 5.09 17.10
C LEU A 55 1.53 4.12 18.29
N GLU A 56 1.87 4.61 19.48
CA GLU A 56 1.89 3.81 20.71
C GLU A 56 0.48 3.36 21.13
N GLY A 57 -0.51 4.25 20.98
CA GLY A 57 -1.91 3.96 21.27
C GLY A 57 -2.72 3.40 20.10
N LEU A 58 -2.08 3.02 18.98
CA LEU A 58 -2.79 2.61 17.77
C LEU A 58 -3.45 1.25 17.96
N ASP A 59 -4.77 1.22 17.98
CA ASP A 59 -5.55 -0.02 17.97
C ASP A 59 -5.64 -0.58 16.54
N VAL A 60 -5.18 -1.82 16.38
CA VAL A 60 -5.15 -2.54 15.10
C VAL A 60 -6.13 -3.70 15.17
N ASP A 61 -7.03 -3.79 14.19
CA ASP A 61 -8.03 -4.86 14.07
C ASP A 61 -7.69 -5.82 12.91
N PRO A 62 -6.99 -6.94 13.17
CA PRO A 62 -6.64 -7.92 12.15
C PRO A 62 -7.86 -8.60 11.52
N ALA A 63 -8.96 -8.74 12.27
CA ALA A 63 -10.17 -9.38 11.75
C ALA A 63 -10.82 -8.50 10.69
N ARG A 64 -10.92 -7.18 10.94
CA ARG A 64 -11.38 -6.21 9.94
C ARG A 64 -10.43 -6.11 8.75
N MET A 65 -9.12 -6.21 8.96
CA MET A 65 -8.15 -6.25 7.86
C MET A 65 -8.40 -7.45 6.92
N ALA A 66 -8.62 -8.64 7.49
CA ALA A 66 -8.96 -9.83 6.71
C ALA A 66 -10.30 -9.68 5.97
N GLU A 67 -11.34 -9.19 6.66
CA GLU A 67 -12.65 -8.92 6.05
C GLU A 67 -12.52 -7.95 4.86
N ASN A 68 -11.73 -6.88 5.00
CA ASN A 68 -11.53 -5.91 3.93
C ASN A 68 -10.86 -6.52 2.69
N LEU A 69 -9.97 -7.50 2.86
CA LEU A 69 -9.37 -8.23 1.75
C LEU A 69 -10.44 -9.06 1.01
N ASP A 70 -11.32 -9.70 1.76
CA ASP A 70 -12.39 -10.57 1.26
C ASP A 70 -13.57 -9.81 0.64
N LYS A 71 -13.72 -8.51 0.91
CA LYS A 71 -14.76 -7.65 0.28
C LYS A 71 -14.69 -7.60 -1.24
N SER A 72 -13.54 -7.96 -1.80
CA SER A 72 -13.36 -8.11 -3.24
C SER A 72 -13.87 -9.46 -3.79
N TYR A 73 -14.41 -10.35 -2.96
CA TYR A 73 -14.82 -11.71 -3.33
C TYR A 73 -13.67 -12.58 -3.87
N GLY A 74 -12.42 -12.31 -3.45
CA GLY A 74 -11.22 -13.04 -3.85
C GLY A 74 -10.52 -12.51 -5.10
N LEU A 75 -10.93 -11.35 -5.63
CA LEU A 75 -10.33 -10.77 -6.85
C LEU A 75 -8.86 -10.38 -6.71
N VAL A 76 -8.39 -10.12 -5.48
CA VAL A 76 -6.97 -9.87 -5.18
C VAL A 76 -6.04 -11.00 -5.65
N TYR A 77 -6.58 -12.22 -5.79
CA TYR A 77 -5.83 -13.41 -6.23
C TYR A 77 -5.83 -13.62 -7.75
N SER A 78 -6.52 -12.78 -8.53
CA SER A 78 -6.67 -12.90 -9.99
C SER A 78 -5.35 -13.06 -10.73
N GLN A 79 -4.31 -12.30 -10.34
CA GLN A 79 -2.99 -12.43 -10.93
C GLN A 79 -2.36 -13.81 -10.66
N ARG A 80 -2.50 -14.37 -9.45
CA ARG A 80 -1.96 -15.70 -9.14
C ARG A 80 -2.63 -16.78 -9.97
N VAL A 81 -3.95 -16.70 -10.12
CA VAL A 81 -4.71 -17.63 -10.98
C VAL A 81 -4.24 -17.52 -12.43
N LEU A 82 -4.09 -16.31 -12.98
CA LEU A 82 -3.61 -16.09 -14.34
C LEU A 82 -2.24 -16.73 -14.57
N LEU A 83 -1.30 -16.49 -13.66
CA LEU A 83 0.05 -17.05 -13.75
C LEU A 83 0.02 -18.56 -13.66
N LYS A 84 -0.74 -19.13 -12.71
CA LYS A 84 -0.87 -20.58 -12.56
C LYS A 84 -1.50 -21.25 -13.78
N LEU A 85 -2.48 -20.61 -14.44
CA LEU A 85 -3.04 -21.08 -15.71
C LEU A 85 -2.00 -21.03 -16.84
N THR A 86 -1.18 -19.97 -16.88
CA THR A 86 -0.09 -19.83 -17.85
C THR A 86 0.97 -20.92 -17.64
N ASP A 87 1.33 -21.20 -16.39
CA ASP A 87 2.25 -22.29 -16.01
C ASP A 87 1.68 -23.67 -16.37
N ALA A 88 0.35 -23.83 -16.34
CA ALA A 88 -0.36 -25.01 -16.83
C ALA A 88 -0.55 -25.04 -18.37
N GLY A 89 0.20 -24.20 -19.10
CA GLY A 89 0.30 -24.22 -20.55
C GLY A 89 -0.81 -23.48 -21.29
N LEU A 90 -1.55 -22.57 -20.65
CA LEU A 90 -2.43 -21.64 -21.37
C LEU A 90 -1.62 -20.48 -21.94
N ALA A 91 -1.96 -20.05 -23.15
CA ALA A 91 -1.46 -18.78 -23.65
C ALA A 91 -1.92 -17.66 -22.73
N ARG A 92 -1.01 -16.74 -22.39
CA ARG A 92 -1.26 -15.65 -21.43
C ARG A 92 -2.52 -14.85 -21.74
N GLN A 93 -2.78 -14.57 -23.03
CA GLN A 93 -3.96 -13.84 -23.47
C GLN A 93 -5.26 -14.59 -23.12
N VAL A 94 -5.29 -15.91 -23.36
CA VAL A 94 -6.44 -16.75 -23.05
C VAL A 94 -6.65 -16.84 -21.53
N ALA A 95 -5.57 -17.05 -20.76
CA ALA A 95 -5.64 -17.05 -19.30
C ALA A 95 -6.16 -15.71 -18.76
N TYR A 96 -5.73 -14.59 -19.34
CA TYR A 96 -6.22 -13.26 -18.99
C TYR A 96 -7.72 -13.11 -19.26
N GLU A 97 -8.21 -13.50 -20.44
CA GLU A 97 -9.63 -13.40 -20.80
C GLU A 97 -10.53 -14.22 -19.87
N ILE A 98 -10.12 -15.46 -19.55
CA ILE A 98 -10.84 -16.33 -18.60
C ILE A 98 -10.92 -15.69 -17.22
N VAL A 99 -9.77 -15.25 -16.70
CA VAL A 99 -9.67 -14.61 -15.37
C VAL A 99 -10.48 -13.32 -15.34
N GLN A 100 -10.36 -12.47 -16.36
CA GLN A 100 -11.08 -11.20 -16.44
C GLN A 100 -12.60 -11.41 -16.49
N ARG A 101 -13.09 -12.32 -17.32
CA ARG A 101 -14.53 -12.63 -17.42
C ARG A 101 -15.09 -13.10 -16.07
N ASN A 102 -14.41 -14.05 -15.43
CA ASN A 102 -14.84 -14.58 -14.13
C ASN A 102 -14.71 -13.53 -13.01
N ALA A 103 -13.70 -12.67 -13.06
CA ALA A 103 -13.52 -11.58 -12.11
C ALA A 103 -14.65 -10.54 -12.21
N MET A 104 -14.99 -10.12 -13.43
CA MET A 104 -16.10 -9.20 -13.66
C MET A 104 -17.44 -9.79 -13.22
N ARG A 105 -17.61 -11.10 -13.40
CA ARG A 105 -18.79 -11.83 -12.95
C ARG A 105 -18.86 -11.90 -11.43
N ALA A 106 -17.76 -12.25 -10.75
CA ALA A 106 -17.65 -12.27 -9.29
C ALA A 106 -18.05 -10.91 -8.69
N TRP A 107 -17.55 -9.82 -9.27
CA TRP A 107 -17.85 -8.46 -8.82
C TRP A 107 -19.33 -8.08 -9.00
N ARG A 108 -19.90 -8.33 -10.19
CA ARG A 108 -21.29 -7.97 -10.52
C ARG A 108 -22.30 -8.81 -9.74
N GLU A 109 -22.04 -10.11 -9.64
CA GLU A 109 -22.93 -11.06 -8.96
C GLU A 109 -22.69 -11.11 -7.44
N ARG A 110 -21.62 -10.48 -6.93
CA ARG A 110 -21.18 -10.56 -5.52
C ARG A 110 -20.97 -12.01 -5.08
N ARG A 111 -20.29 -12.78 -5.91
CA ARG A 111 -20.04 -14.21 -5.72
C ARG A 111 -18.55 -14.50 -5.60
N SER A 112 -18.24 -15.59 -4.92
CA SER A 112 -16.86 -16.08 -4.77
C SER A 112 -16.20 -16.27 -6.13
N PHE A 113 -15.09 -15.57 -6.34
CA PHE A 113 -14.28 -15.71 -7.54
C PHE A 113 -13.68 -17.12 -7.66
N LEU A 114 -13.33 -17.75 -6.54
CA LEU A 114 -12.86 -19.13 -6.49
C LEU A 114 -13.93 -20.10 -7.00
N GLU A 115 -15.18 -19.95 -6.56
CA GLU A 115 -16.28 -20.82 -7.01
C GLU A 115 -16.56 -20.66 -8.50
N LEU A 116 -16.54 -19.43 -9.01
CA LEU A 116 -16.74 -19.17 -10.43
C LEU A 116 -15.64 -19.79 -11.30
N LEU A 117 -14.38 -19.69 -10.87
CA LEU A 117 -13.26 -20.34 -11.55
C LEU A 117 -13.30 -21.86 -11.44
N ALA A 118 -13.70 -22.41 -10.29
CA ALA A 118 -13.83 -23.86 -10.12
C ALA A 118 -14.91 -24.45 -11.05
N ALA A 119 -15.96 -23.67 -11.34
CA ALA A 119 -17.03 -24.04 -12.26
C ALA A 119 -16.70 -23.79 -13.74
N GLU A 120 -15.56 -23.16 -14.05
CA GLU A 120 -15.13 -22.87 -15.42
C GLU A 120 -14.41 -24.10 -16.02
N PRO A 121 -14.91 -24.71 -17.11
CA PRO A 121 -14.30 -25.92 -17.70
C PRO A 121 -12.85 -25.69 -18.16
N GLU A 122 -12.54 -24.51 -18.69
CA GLU A 122 -11.18 -24.16 -19.14
C GLU A 122 -10.18 -24.11 -17.97
N VAL A 123 -10.64 -23.83 -16.76
CA VAL A 123 -9.82 -23.79 -15.53
C VAL A 123 -9.74 -25.18 -14.90
N SER A 124 -10.89 -25.84 -14.68
CA SER A 124 -10.97 -27.16 -14.03
C SER A 124 -10.35 -28.28 -14.88
N GLY A 125 -10.28 -28.12 -16.20
CA GLY A 125 -9.54 -29.03 -17.09
C GLY A 125 -8.02 -28.88 -17.03
N ARG A 126 -7.49 -27.86 -16.34
CA ARG A 126 -6.04 -27.55 -16.27
C ARG A 126 -5.48 -27.56 -14.86
N LEU A 127 -6.27 -27.14 -13.88
CA LEU A 127 -5.89 -27.04 -12.48
C LEU A 127 -6.76 -27.96 -11.64
N THR A 128 -6.14 -28.70 -10.73
CA THR A 128 -6.88 -29.42 -9.70
C THR A 128 -7.55 -28.42 -8.73
N ALA A 129 -8.56 -28.89 -8.00
CA ALA A 129 -9.25 -28.07 -6.99
C ALA A 129 -8.27 -27.53 -5.93
N ASP A 130 -7.29 -28.34 -5.51
CA ASP A 130 -6.28 -27.96 -4.53
C ASP A 130 -5.30 -26.92 -5.09
N GLU A 131 -4.86 -27.06 -6.35
CA GLU A 131 -4.00 -26.06 -6.99
C GLU A 131 -4.70 -24.73 -7.18
N LEU A 132 -5.97 -24.75 -7.56
CA LEU A 132 -6.77 -23.54 -7.67
C LEU A 132 -6.95 -22.90 -6.29
N LYS A 133 -7.33 -23.68 -5.27
CA LYS A 133 -7.48 -23.19 -3.89
C LYS A 133 -6.17 -22.60 -3.34
N ALA A 134 -5.03 -23.21 -3.64
CA ALA A 134 -3.72 -22.70 -3.24
C ALA A 134 -3.37 -21.33 -3.85
N CYS A 135 -4.01 -20.92 -4.94
CA CYS A 135 -3.88 -19.57 -5.50
C CYS A 135 -4.53 -18.49 -4.61
N PHE A 136 -5.48 -18.87 -3.76
CA PHE A 136 -6.26 -17.99 -2.87
C PHE A 136 -5.70 -17.92 -1.45
N ASP A 137 -4.49 -18.42 -1.23
CA ASP A 137 -3.81 -18.34 0.06
C ASP A 137 -3.01 -17.02 0.18
N PRO A 138 -3.31 -16.14 1.16
CA PRO A 138 -2.56 -14.92 1.40
C PRO A 138 -1.12 -15.16 1.86
N ALA A 139 -0.82 -16.32 2.49
CA ALA A 139 0.52 -16.64 2.97
C ALA A 139 1.56 -16.64 1.85
N TRP A 140 1.15 -16.93 0.61
CA TRP A 140 2.02 -16.79 -0.55
C TRP A 140 2.60 -15.38 -0.64
N TYR A 141 1.81 -14.32 -0.42
CA TYR A 141 2.27 -12.93 -0.51
C TYR A 141 3.14 -12.53 0.69
N LEU A 142 3.04 -13.25 1.81
CA LEU A 142 3.78 -12.97 3.05
C LEU A 142 5.13 -13.70 3.14
N ARG A 143 5.41 -14.65 2.23
CA ARG A 143 6.62 -15.52 2.26
C ARG A 143 7.98 -14.80 2.31
N HIS A 144 8.03 -13.51 2.02
CA HIS A 144 9.26 -12.72 2.01
C HIS A 144 9.31 -11.65 3.12
N VAL A 145 8.32 -11.61 4.02
CA VAL A 145 8.27 -10.66 5.14
C VAL A 145 9.51 -10.79 6.03
N ASP A 146 9.86 -12.01 6.46
CA ASP A 146 11.03 -12.23 7.32
C ASP A 146 12.34 -11.76 6.67
N ALA A 147 12.47 -11.96 5.36
CA ALA A 147 13.66 -11.51 4.62
C ALA A 147 13.79 -9.98 4.61
N ILE A 148 12.65 -9.26 4.62
CA ILE A 148 12.62 -7.79 4.71
C ILE A 148 12.95 -7.36 6.14
N PHE A 149 12.33 -7.98 7.15
CA PHE A 149 12.57 -7.67 8.57
C PHE A 149 14.04 -7.86 8.95
N LYS A 150 14.68 -8.91 8.43
CA LYS A 150 16.12 -9.16 8.61
C LYS A 150 17.01 -8.05 8.05
N ARG A 151 16.63 -7.44 6.93
CA ARG A 151 17.41 -6.35 6.31
C ARG A 151 17.40 -5.07 7.13
N ILE A 152 16.35 -4.86 7.93
CA ILE A 152 16.18 -3.67 8.77
C ILE A 152 16.49 -3.94 10.25
N GLY A 153 17.03 -5.12 10.58
CA GLY A 153 17.48 -5.46 11.93
C GLY A 153 16.34 -5.70 12.93
N LEU A 154 15.14 -6.03 12.46
CA LEU A 154 14.00 -6.39 13.32
C LEU A 154 13.89 -7.91 13.56
N LEU A 155 14.64 -8.72 12.80
CA LEU A 155 14.88 -10.16 12.95
C LEU A 155 16.36 -10.45 12.67
#